data_AF-A0A7L3UPA8-F1
#
_entry.id   AF-A0A7L3UPA8-F1
#
_cell.length_a   1.000
_cell.length_b   1.000
_cell.length_c   1.000
_cell.angle_alpha   90.00
_cell.angle_beta   90.00
_cell.angle_gamma   90.00
#
_symmetry.space_group_name_H-M   'P 1'
#
loop_
_entity.id
_entity.type
_entity.pdbx_description
1 polymer ?
#
loop_
_entity_poly.entity_id
_entity_poly.type
_entity_poly.pdbx_seq_one_letter_code
_entity_poly.pdbx_strand_id
1 'polypeptide(L)'
;GVASVTRHPAYREGDAIEGDGDIAGDLALARLDPPVTPTRLVRPICLPGPAVRFPPGTNCTVTGWGDIRTAGQCHRGRAWEYPGRLGTGR
;
A
#
# COMPACT_ATOMS: atom_id res chain seq x y z
N GLY A 1 -9.02 -12.27 -20.13
CA GLY A 1 -9.80 -11.58 -19.08
C GLY A 1 -9.23 -11.92 -17.71
N VAL A 2 -9.88 -11.49 -16.62
CA VAL A 2 -9.56 -11.99 -15.27
C VAL A 2 -10.20 -13.36 -15.11
N ALA A 3 -9.38 -14.37 -14.79
CA ALA A 3 -9.82 -15.74 -14.58
C ALA A 3 -10.21 -16.01 -13.13
N SER A 4 -9.46 -15.45 -12.17
CA SER A 4 -9.75 -15.59 -10.74
C SER A 4 -9.16 -14.45 -9.93
N VAL A 5 -9.76 -14.22 -8.76
CA VAL A 5 -9.25 -13.28 -7.74
C VAL A 5 -9.13 -14.02 -6.42
N THR A 6 -7.95 -13.99 -5.81
CA THR A 6 -7.68 -14.57 -4.49
C THR A 6 -7.39 -13.44 -3.51
N ARG A 7 -8.28 -13.24 -2.54
CA ARG A 7 -8.11 -12.26 -1.46
C ARG A 7 -7.26 -12.86 -0.35
N HIS A 8 -6.48 -12.02 0.35
CA HIS A 8 -5.75 -12.48 1.52
C HIS A 8 -6.73 -12.93 2.62
N PRO A 9 -6.50 -14.07 3.30
CA PRO A 9 -7.45 -14.60 4.29
C PRO A 9 -7.72 -13.68 5.50
N ALA A 10 -6.78 -12.78 5.81
CA ALA A 10 -6.94 -11.82 6.90
C ALA A 10 -7.77 -10.57 6.52
N TYR A 11 -8.08 -10.37 5.23
CA TYR A 11 -8.91 -9.25 4.79
C TYR A 11 -10.33 -9.36 5.33
N ARG A 12 -10.83 -8.28 5.95
CA ARG A 12 -12.20 -8.18 6.46
C ARG A 12 -12.94 -7.07 5.73
N GLU A 13 -14.14 -7.39 5.25
CA GLU A 13 -14.99 -6.50 4.46
C GLU A 13 -16.05 -5.87 5.40
N GLY A 14 -16.00 -4.54 5.61
CA GLY A 14 -16.78 -3.83 6.65
C GLY A 14 -16.13 -3.99 8.03
N ASP A 15 -15.90 -2.97 8.86
CA ASP A 15 -16.70 -1.79 9.12
C ASP A 15 -15.76 -0.62 9.49
N ALA A 16 -15.65 0.40 8.64
CA ALA A 16 -14.93 1.64 8.92
C ALA A 16 -15.57 2.50 10.04
N ILE A 17 -16.51 1.94 10.80
CA ILE A 17 -17.26 2.58 11.88
C ILE A 17 -16.61 2.37 13.26
N GLU A 18 -15.64 1.45 13.40
CA GLU A 18 -14.69 1.53 14.50
C GLU A 18 -13.46 2.30 14.01
N GLY A 19 -13.19 3.46 14.61
CA GLY A 19 -12.09 4.38 14.25
C GLY A 19 -10.67 3.82 14.44
N ASP A 20 -10.53 2.49 14.47
CA ASP A 20 -9.31 1.70 14.42
C ASP A 20 -9.34 0.84 13.15
N GLY A 21 -9.26 1.49 11.98
CA GLY A 21 -9.44 0.84 10.67
C GLY A 21 -8.43 -0.29 10.44
N ASP A 22 -8.81 -1.51 10.81
CA ASP A 22 -8.03 -2.72 10.58
C ASP A 22 -7.95 -3.01 9.07
N ILE A 23 -6.86 -2.55 8.45
CA ILE A 23 -6.50 -2.82 7.04
C ILE A 23 -5.67 -4.10 6.90
N ALA A 24 -5.68 -5.00 7.90
CA ALA A 24 -4.91 -6.23 7.84
C ALA A 24 -5.27 -7.04 6.59
N GLY A 25 -4.24 -7.38 5.81
CA GLY A 25 -4.42 -8.18 4.61
C GLY A 25 -5.12 -7.45 3.47
N ASP A 26 -5.07 -6.12 3.39
CA ASP A 26 -5.47 -5.38 2.18
C ASP A 26 -4.53 -5.70 0.98
N LEU A 27 -4.73 -6.90 0.42
CA LEU A 27 -3.96 -7.50 -0.66
C LEU A 27 -4.79 -8.59 -1.36
N ALA A 28 -4.74 -8.63 -2.69
CA ALA A 28 -5.32 -9.70 -3.49
C ALA A 28 -4.45 -10.01 -4.73
N LEU A 29 -4.59 -11.23 -5.26
CA LEU A 29 -3.97 -11.66 -6.52
C LEU A 29 -5.05 -11.87 -7.59
N ALA A 30 -4.89 -11.23 -8.75
CA ALA A 30 -5.74 -11.46 -9.93
C ALA A 30 -4.98 -12.28 -10.97
N ARG A 31 -5.49 -13.47 -11.30
CA ARG A 31 -4.94 -14.33 -12.37
C ARG A 31 -5.59 -13.97 -13.69
N LEU A 32 -4.77 -13.73 -14.72
CA LEU A 32 -5.23 -13.45 -16.07
C LEU A 32 -5.22 -14.72 -16.93
N ASP A 33 -6.19 -14.84 -17.84
CA ASP A 33 -6.26 -15.91 -18.84
C ASP A 33 -6.79 -15.34 -20.18
N PRO A 34 -6.02 -15.41 -21.28
CA PRO A 34 -4.65 -15.93 -21.35
C PRO A 34 -3.65 -15.09 -20.52
N PRO A 35 -2.49 -15.66 -20.15
CA PRO A 35 -1.40 -14.91 -19.54
C PRO A 35 -0.99 -13.71 -20.39
N VAL A 36 -0.54 -12.64 -19.73
CA VAL A 36 -0.07 -11.43 -20.42
C VAL A 36 1.28 -11.69 -21.08
N THR A 37 1.38 -11.36 -22.36
CA THR A 37 2.64 -11.40 -23.11
C THR A 37 3.56 -10.26 -22.68
N PRO A 38 4.78 -10.53 -22.18
CA PRO A 38 5.74 -9.48 -21.84
C PRO A 38 6.15 -8.66 -23.06
N THR A 39 6.29 -7.35 -22.88
CA THR A 39 6.75 -6.43 -23.94
C THR A 39 7.72 -5.38 -23.37
N ARG A 40 8.13 -4.41 -24.20
CA ARG A 40 8.91 -3.27 -23.72
C ARG A 40 8.14 -2.43 -22.70
N LEU A 41 6.81 -2.33 -22.83
CA LEU A 41 5.93 -1.51 -21.98
C LEU A 41 5.25 -2.31 -20.86
N VAL A 42 5.25 -3.65 -20.94
CA VAL A 42 4.58 -4.53 -19.98
C VAL A 42 5.59 -5.49 -19.39
N ARG A 43 5.93 -5.30 -18.11
CA ARG A 43 6.89 -6.12 -17.37
C ARG A 43 6.43 -6.32 -15.93
N PRO A 44 6.75 -7.46 -15.30
CA PRO A 44 6.46 -7.68 -13.89
C PRO A 44 7.35 -6.79 -13.01
N ILE A 45 6.85 -6.47 -11.81
CA ILE A 45 7.66 -5.89 -10.73
C ILE A 45 8.31 -7.01 -9.91
N CYS A 46 9.45 -6.73 -9.30
CA CYS A 46 10.08 -7.66 -8.37
C CYS A 46 9.35 -7.66 -7.03
N LEU A 47 9.24 -8.84 -6.40
CA LEU A 47 8.82 -8.95 -5.01
C LEU A 47 10.03 -8.78 -4.08
N PRO A 48 9.91 -8.02 -2.99
CA PRO A 48 10.97 -7.96 -1.98
C PRO A 48 11.14 -9.34 -1.32
N GLY A 49 12.38 -9.66 -0.93
CA GLY A 49 12.61 -10.83 -0.08
C GLY A 49 11.95 -10.67 1.30
N PRO A 50 11.66 -11.77 2.02
CA PRO A 50 10.91 -11.75 3.27
C PRO A 50 11.59 -10.96 4.40
N ALA A 51 12.90 -10.73 4.31
CA ALA A 51 13.68 -9.99 5.31
C ALA A 51 13.97 -8.53 4.92
N VAL A 52 13.53 -8.08 3.73
CA VAL A 52 13.76 -6.71 3.28
C VAL A 52 13.00 -5.72 4.17
N ARG A 53 13.66 -4.63 4.55
CA ARG A 53 13.07 -3.54 5.33
C ARG A 53 13.21 -2.22 4.57
N PHE A 54 12.22 -1.35 4.72
CA PHE A 54 12.22 0.01 4.17
C PHE A 54 12.22 1.00 5.34
N PRO A 55 13.39 1.53 5.77
CA PRO A 55 13.46 2.47 6.89
C PRO A 55 12.67 3.77 6.65
N PRO A 56 12.26 4.47 7.71
CA PRO A 56 11.68 5.81 7.57
C PRO A 56 12.61 6.75 6.78
N GLY A 57 12.04 7.53 5.87
CA GLY A 57 12.81 8.39 4.95
C GLY A 57 13.35 7.69 3.71
N THR A 58 13.04 6.40 3.50
CA THR A 58 13.32 5.74 2.21
C THR A 58 12.53 6.42 1.09
N ASN A 59 13.23 6.86 0.04
CA ASN A 59 12.58 7.41 -1.14
C ASN A 59 11.92 6.29 -1.95
N CYS A 60 10.60 6.38 -2.11
CA CYS A 60 9.77 5.44 -2.87
C CYS A 60 8.97 6.19 -3.94
N THR A 61 8.65 5.50 -5.04
CA THR A 61 7.81 6.06 -6.11
C THR A 61 6.44 5.38 -6.11
N VAL A 62 5.38 6.19 -6.15
CA VAL A 62 4.00 5.73 -6.32
C VAL A 62 3.47 6.25 -7.66
N THR A 63 2.79 5.40 -8.43
CA THR A 63 2.23 5.74 -9.73
C THR A 63 0.78 5.27 -9.82
N GLY A 64 -0.09 6.04 -10.45
CA GLY A 64 -1.49 5.67 -10.66
C GLY A 64 -2.28 6.77 -11.37
N TRP A 65 -3.57 6.52 -11.59
CA TRP A 65 -4.52 7.44 -12.23
C TRP A 65 -5.52 8.05 -11.24
N GLY A 66 -5.16 8.10 -9.95
CA GLY A 66 -6.01 8.64 -8.89
C GLY A 66 -6.26 10.15 -8.98
N ASP A 67 -7.16 10.66 -8.14
CA ASP A 67 -7.47 12.09 -8.06
C ASP A 67 -6.25 12.91 -7.60
N ILE A 68 -5.95 13.98 -8.33
CA ILE A 68 -4.81 14.89 -8.07
C ILE A 68 -5.20 16.12 -7.25
N ARG A 69 -6.51 16.37 -7.06
CA ARG A 69 -7.05 17.55 -6.37
C ARG A 69 -7.32 17.28 -4.91
N THR A 70 -7.80 16.07 -4.62
CA THR A 70 -7.89 15.59 -3.25
C THR A 70 -6.52 15.02 -2.91
N ALA A 71 -5.61 15.86 -2.45
CA ALA A 71 -4.50 15.37 -1.64
C ALA A 71 -5.17 14.65 -0.48
N GLY A 72 -5.25 13.32 -0.55
CA GLY A 72 -5.90 12.50 0.46
C GLY A 72 -5.43 13.05 1.78
N GLN A 73 -6.37 13.51 2.60
CA GLN A 73 -6.03 13.86 3.96
C GLN A 73 -5.51 12.56 4.54
N CYS A 74 -4.18 12.39 4.49
CA CYS A 74 -3.50 11.47 5.35
C CYS A 74 -3.93 12.00 6.70
N HIS A 75 -4.94 11.35 7.30
CA HIS A 75 -5.34 11.66 8.65
C HIS A 75 -4.02 11.70 9.40
N ARG A 76 -3.71 12.87 9.96
CA ARG A 76 -2.60 13.01 10.89
C ARG A 76 -3.00 12.17 12.10
N GLY A 77 -2.94 10.84 11.95
CA GLY A 77 -2.71 9.92 13.04
C GLY A 77 -1.53 10.50 13.78
N ARG A 78 -1.73 10.68 15.08
CA ARG A 78 -0.84 11.44 15.95
C ARG A 78 0.59 11.10 15.61
N ALA A 79 1.42 12.15 15.55
CA ALA A 79 2.86 12.01 15.46
C ALA A 79 3.29 10.79 16.30
N TRP A 80 3.96 9.83 15.67
CA TRP A 80 4.84 8.96 16.42
C TRP A 80 5.89 9.90 17.01
N GLU A 81 5.63 10.39 18.22
CA GLU A 81 6.64 11.01 19.06
C GLU A 81 7.68 9.91 19.30
N TYR A 82 8.80 9.99 18.60
CA TYR A 82 10.00 9.29 19.01
C TYR A 82 10.27 9.73 20.46
N PRO A 83 10.32 8.83 21.45
CA PRO A 83 10.73 9.23 22.79
C PRO A 83 12.18 9.71 22.70
N GLY A 84 12.41 11.03 22.80
CA GLY A 84 13.74 11.59 23.00
C GLY A 84 14.27 12.66 22.04
N ARG A 85 13.46 13.34 21.21
CA ARG A 85 13.94 14.57 20.54
C ARG A 85 13.05 15.78 20.81
N LEU A 86 13.47 16.57 21.79
CA LEU A 86 13.07 17.97 21.94
C LEU A 86 13.73 18.76 20.79
N GLY A 87 12.97 19.05 19.74
CA GLY A 87 13.40 19.89 18.62
C GLY A 87 12.66 21.22 18.67
N THR A 88 13.38 22.28 19.01
CA THR A 88 12.90 23.67 19.07
C THR A 88 12.35 24.15 17.73
N GLY A 89 11.10 24.58 17.70
CA GLY A 89 10.52 25.32 16.57
C GLY A 89 11.05 26.75 16.51
N ARG A 90 11.21 27.27 15.29
CA ARG A 90 10.96 28.69 15.01
C ARG A 90 9.53 28.83 14.55
#